data_AF-A0A354X200-F1
#
_entry.id   AF-A0A354X200-F1
#
_cell.length_a   1.000
_cell.length_b   1.000
_cell.length_c   1.000
_cell.angle_alpha   90.00
_cell.angle_beta   90.00
_cell.angle_gamma   90.00
#
_symmetry.space_group_name_H-M   'P 1'
#
loop_
_entity.id
_entity.type
_entity.pdbx_description
1 polymer ?
#
loop_
_entity_poly.entity_id
_entity_poly.type
_entity_poly.pdbx_seq_one_letter_code
_entity_poly.pdbx_strand_id
1 'polypeptide(L)' 'MYKDKLADWFARNVDSEFNRRTNEAMRILQAESELDEIVKLVGMDALSPADRLTMEVARSIREDFLQQDAFSVDDAYS' A
#
# COMPACT_ATOMS: atom_id res chain seq x y z
N MET A 1 7.37 -16.44 2.90
CA MET A 1 7.84 -17.51 3.81
C MET A 1 7.51 -17.28 5.29
N TYR A 2 7.53 -16.03 5.81
CA TYR A 2 7.08 -15.75 7.19
C TYR A 2 5.63 -15.26 7.31
N LYS A 3 5.13 -14.54 6.29
CA LYS A 3 3.75 -14.04 6.25
C LYS A 3 2.72 -15.12 6.53
N ASP A 4 2.81 -16.25 5.83
CA ASP A 4 1.87 -17.35 5.97
C ASP A 4 1.94 -18.04 7.34
N LYS A 5 3.13 -18.06 7.95
CA LYS A 5 3.34 -18.63 9.30
C LYS A 5 2.76 -17.72 10.40
N LEU A 6 2.72 -16.41 10.17
CA LEU A 6 2.23 -15.42 11.13
C LEU A 6 0.76 -15.04 10.90
N ALA A 7 0.17 -15.44 9.78
CA ALA A 7 -1.18 -15.06 9.39
C ALA A 7 -2.22 -15.34 10.48
N ASP A 8 -2.19 -16.55 11.04
CA ASP A 8 -3.08 -16.96 12.14
C ASP A 8 -2.91 -16.12 13.40
N TRP A 9 -1.67 -15.76 13.73
CA TRP A 9 -1.40 -14.96 14.92
C TRP A 9 -1.96 -13.54 14.74
N PHE A 10 -1.73 -12.91 13.59
CA PHE A 10 -2.27 -11.58 13.30
C PHE A 10 -3.81 -11.58 13.26
N ALA A 11 -4.42 -12.60 12.66
CA ALA A 11 -5.88 -12.73 12.59
C ALA A 11 -6.53 -12.84 13.98
N ARG A 12 -5.84 -13.44 14.96
CA ARG A 12 -6.36 -13.65 16.33
C ARG A 12 -6.02 -12.51 17.29
N ASN A 13 -4.87 -11.86 17.11
CA ASN A 13 -4.32 -10.93 18.12
C ASN A 13 -4.32 -9.47 17.66
N VAL A 14 -4.48 -9.18 16.37
CA VAL A 14 -4.50 -7.81 15.84
C VAL A 14 -5.87 -7.49 15.26
N ASP A 15 -6.22 -8.15 14.15
CA ASP A 15 -7.51 -7.96 13.48
C ASP A 15 -7.76 -9.14 12.53
N SER A 16 -8.99 -9.68 12.50
CA SER A 16 -9.34 -10.82 11.63
C SER A 16 -9.15 -10.54 10.14
N GLU A 17 -9.25 -9.27 9.75
CA GLU A 17 -9.08 -8.77 8.39
C GLU A 17 -7.65 -8.29 8.09
N PHE A 18 -6.72 -8.34 9.05
CA PHE A 18 -5.35 -7.84 8.91
C PHE A 18 -4.69 -8.38 7.64
N ASN A 19 -4.69 -9.71 7.48
CA ASN A 19 -4.09 -10.36 6.32
C ASN A 19 -4.72 -9.90 5.01
N ARG A 20 -6.05 -9.72 4.99
CA ARG A 20 -6.77 -9.26 3.80
C ARG A 20 -6.38 -7.82 3.46
N ARG A 21 -6.31 -6.92 4.45
CA ARG A 21 -5.95 -5.51 4.26
C ARG A 21 -4.52 -5.34 3.81
N THR A 22 -3.57 -6.06 4.41
CA THR A 22 -2.17 -6.02 3.96
C THR A 22 -2.01 -6.59 2.55
N ASN A 23 -2.76 -7.65 2.19
CA ASN A 23 -2.79 -8.16 0.82
C ASN A 23 -3.37 -7.15 -0.17
N GLU A 24 -4.41 -6.42 0.21
CA GLU A 24 -5.00 -5.37 -0.62
C GLU A 24 -4.02 -4.22 -0.85
N ALA A 25 -3.40 -3.71 0.23
CA ALA A 25 -2.42 -2.64 0.13
C ALA A 25 -1.25 -3.01 -0.79
N MET A 26 -0.73 -4.24 -0.67
CA MET A 26 0.31 -4.74 -1.58
C MET A 26 -0.15 -4.83 -3.04
N ARG A 27 -1.41 -5.23 -3.29
CA ARG A 27 -1.97 -5.27 -4.65
C ARG A 27 -2.08 -3.87 -5.26
N ILE A 28 -2.51 -2.88 -4.47
CA ILE A 28 -2.62 -1.48 -4.92
C ILE A 28 -1.23 -0.92 -5.28
N LEU A 29 -0.22 -1.14 -4.42
CA LEU A 29 1.15 -0.70 -4.70
C LEU A 29 1.75 -1.38 -5.93
N GLN A 30 1.42 -2.65 -6.16
CA GLN A 30 1.86 -3.36 -7.37
C GLN A 30 1.18 -2.80 -8.63
N ALA A 31 -0.14 -2.58 -8.58
CA ALA A 31 -0.87 -1.96 -9.68
C ALA A 31 -0.34 -0.56 -10.01
N GLU A 32 0.01 0.23 -8.98
CA GLU A 32 0.66 1.52 -9.19
C GLU A 32 1.99 1.37 -9.92
N SER A 33 2.85 0.42 -9.53
CA SER A 33 4.13 0.20 -10.21
C SER A 33 3.95 -0.11 -11.70
N GLU A 34 2.91 -0.87 -12.06
CA GLU A 34 2.56 -1.17 -13.45
C GLU A 34 2.04 0.07 -14.19
N LEU A 35 1.19 0.88 -13.53
CA LEU A 35 0.66 2.13 -14.08
C LEU A 35 1.76 3.19 -14.26
N ASP A 36 2.74 3.26 -13.37
CA ASP A 36 3.87 4.20 -13.47
C ASP A 36 4.75 3.93 -14.71
N GLU A 37 4.89 2.66 -15.12
CA GLU A 37 5.54 2.30 -16.38
C GLU A 37 4.78 2.85 -17.59
N ILE A 38 3.44 2.75 -17.58
CA ILE A 38 2.57 3.30 -18.63
C ILE A 38 2.71 4.83 -18.65
N VAL A 39 2.64 5.48 -17.50
CA VAL A 39 2.77 6.94 -17.36
C VAL A 39 4.09 7.45 -17.92
N LYS A 40 5.20 6.74 -17.70
CA LYS A 40 6.51 7.11 -18.25
C LYS A 40 6.54 7.07 -19.78
N LEU A 41 5.71 6.24 -20.41
CA LEU A 41 5.66 6.10 -21.88
C LEU A 41 4.71 7.10 -22.54
N VAL A 42 3.53 7.32 -21.95
CA VAL A 42 2.43 8.06 -22.61
C VAL A 42 1.89 9.26 -21.82
N GLY A 43 2.40 9.50 -20.61
CA GLY A 43 1.98 10.57 -19.72
C GLY A 43 0.75 10.24 -18.87
N MET A 44 0.56 10.99 -17.77
CA MET A 44 -0.55 10.82 -16.82
C MET A 44 -1.93 10.97 -17.47
N ASP A 45 -2.02 11.77 -18.54
CA ASP A 45 -3.30 12.06 -19.16
C ASP A 45 -3.94 10.85 -19.85
N ALA A 46 -3.14 9.84 -20.18
CA ALA A 46 -3.60 8.59 -20.79
C ALA A 46 -4.33 7.66 -19.81
N LEU A 47 -4.21 7.86 -18.49
CA LEU A 47 -4.82 7.01 -17.48
C LEU A 47 -6.33 7.27 -17.34
N SER A 48 -7.09 6.18 -17.14
CA SER A 48 -8.52 6.27 -16.82
C SER A 48 -8.73 6.91 -15.44
N PRO A 49 -9.92 7.45 -15.14
CA PRO A 49 -10.21 7.98 -13.81
C PRO A 49 -10.01 6.96 -12.68
N ALA A 50 -10.27 5.68 -12.94
CA ALA A 50 -10.06 4.60 -11.97
C ALA A 50 -8.57 4.32 -11.72
N ASP A 51 -7.74 4.37 -12.76
CA ASP A 51 -6.29 4.19 -12.64
C ASP A 51 -5.66 5.37 -11.89
N ARG A 52 -6.11 6.59 -12.19
CA ARG A 52 -5.69 7.78 -11.44
C ARG A 52 -6.07 7.67 -9.96
N LEU A 53 -7.26 7.16 -9.64
CA LEU A 53 -7.65 6.90 -8.26
C LEU A 53 -6.75 5.83 -7.61
N THR A 54 -6.40 4.78 -8.35
CA THR A 54 -5.46 3.75 -7.86
C THR A 54 -4.10 4.35 -7.52
N MET A 55 -3.56 5.22 -8.38
CA MET A 55 -2.32 5.96 -8.14
C MET A 55 -2.41 6.84 -6.87
N GLU A 56 -3.52 7.55 -6.66
CA GLU A 56 -3.70 8.38 -5.46
C GLU A 56 -3.83 7.56 -4.17
N VAL A 57 -4.55 6.44 -4.22
CA VAL A 57 -4.65 5.54 -3.07
C VAL A 57 -3.30 4.91 -2.76
N ALA A 58 -2.53 4.52 -3.79
CA ALA A 58 -1.18 4.02 -3.62
C ALA A 58 -0.26 5.09 -3.00
N ARG A 59 -0.36 6.35 -3.46
CA ARG A 59 0.38 7.48 -2.89
C ARG A 59 0.08 7.67 -1.41
N SER A 60 -1.19 7.64 -1.01
CA SER A 60 -1.59 7.69 0.40
C SER A 60 -1.00 6.52 1.20
N ILE A 61 -1.01 5.29 0.67
CA ILE A 61 -0.35 4.16 1.34
C ILE A 61 1.16 4.42 1.55
N ARG A 62 1.86 5.00 0.56
CA ARG A 62 3.29 5.30 0.69
C ARG A 62 3.58 6.41 1.67
N GLU A 63 2.86 7.52 1.57
CA GLU A 63 3.16 8.76 2.29
C GLU A 63 2.56 8.76 3.70
N ASP A 64 1.38 8.18 3.89
CA ASP A 64 0.65 8.26 5.16
C ASP A 64 0.83 7.02 6.04
N PHE A 65 1.33 5.89 5.49
CA PHE A 65 1.47 4.64 6.23
C PHE A 65 2.87 4.02 6.15
N LEU A 66 3.49 3.95 4.96
CA LEU A 66 4.82 3.33 4.83
C LEU A 66 5.97 4.26 5.22
N GLN A 67 5.83 5.57 4.96
CA GLN A 67 6.74 6.57 5.48
C GLN A 67 6.47 6.77 6.96
N GLN A 68 7.54 6.72 7.77
CA GLN A 68 7.49 6.98 9.20
C GLN A 68 8.70 7.81 9.60
N ASP A 69 8.47 8.87 10.38
CA ASP A 69 9.52 9.71 10.95
C ASP A 69 10.03 9.13 12.27
N ALA A 70 11.19 8.47 12.19
CA ALA A 70 11.85 7.88 13.36
C ALA A 70 12.30 8.91 14.43
N PHE A 71 12.35 10.21 14.11
CA PHE A 71 12.70 11.27 15.05
C PHE A 71 11.47 11.94 15.67
N SER A 72 10.26 11.68 15.15
CA SER A 72 9.02 12.19 15.70
C SER A 72 8.61 11.40 16.93
N VAL A 73 8.21 12.09 18.00
CA VAL A 73 7.75 11.44 19.24
C VAL A 73 6.48 10.62 19.01
N ASP A 74 5.61 11.11 18.13
CA ASP A 74 4.29 10.50 17.90
C ASP A 74 4.29 9.46 16.76
N ASP A 75 5.31 9.46 15.90
CA ASP A 75 5.38 8.60 14.69
C ASP A 75 6.55 7.59 14.71
N ALA A 76 7.45 7.66 15.70
CA ALA A 76 8.55 6.70 15.83
C ALA A 76 8.09 5.25 16.15
N TYR A 77 6.81 5.04 16.52
CA TYR A 77 6.23 3.73 16.83
C TYR A 77 4.72 3.68 16.52
N SER A 78 4.20 2.52 16.13
CA SER A 78 2.77 2.27 15.82
C SER A 78 2.25 0.95 16.38
#